data_AF-A0A803P697-F1
#
_entry.id   AF-A0A803P697-F1
#
_cell.length_a   1.000
_cell.length_b   1.000
_cell.length_c   1.000
_cell.angle_alpha   90.00
_cell.angle_beta   90.00
_cell.angle_gamma   90.00
#
_symmetry.space_group_name_H-M   'P 1'
#
loop_
_entity.id
_entity.type
_entity.pdbx_description
1 polymer ?
#
loop_
_entity_poly.entity_id
_entity_poly.type
_entity_poly.pdbx_seq_one_letter_code
_entity_poly.pdbx_strand_id
1 'polypeptide(L)'
;MKWLKFNYENSNYFHAAMRKRKLDNRITTYSKDDSIIDDFEEVVKHFVGHFEKFMGNKSSAISSIDQNCIAQGNCLSVEQQVRLIRPFTTENVKKAMFSIPSAKVLGWMALALDSLKTCGVR
;
A
#
# COMPACT_ATOMS: atom_id res chain seq x y z
N MET A 1 -22.45 -10.04 -9.96
CA MET A 1 -22.05 -8.72 -9.43
C MET A 1 -23.05 -7.63 -9.85
N LYS A 2 -23.98 -7.22 -8.97
CA LYS A 2 -25.01 -6.19 -9.27
C LYS A 2 -24.61 -4.77 -8.82
N TRP A 3 -23.75 -4.66 -7.80
CA TRP A 3 -23.31 -3.37 -7.24
C TRP A 3 -22.34 -2.60 -8.17
N LEU A 4 -21.49 -3.30 -8.93
CA LEU A 4 -20.54 -2.66 -9.86
C LEU A 4 -21.26 -1.91 -11.01
N LYS A 5 -22.52 -2.27 -11.30
CA LYS A 5 -23.35 -1.60 -12.33
C LYS A 5 -23.92 -0.27 -11.85
N PHE A 6 -23.99 -0.04 -10.54
CA PHE A 6 -24.37 1.23 -9.96
C PHE A 6 -23.10 1.91 -9.50
N ASN A 7 -22.52 2.71 -10.40
CA ASN A 7 -21.27 3.48 -10.24
C ASN A 7 -21.40 4.63 -9.21
N TYR A 8 -22.11 4.40 -8.10
CA TYR A 8 -22.20 5.30 -6.98
C TYR A 8 -21.46 4.66 -5.81
N GLU A 9 -20.15 4.94 -5.78
CA GLU A 9 -19.35 4.81 -4.57
C GLU A 9 -20.10 5.51 -3.43
N ASN A 10 -20.26 4.81 -2.30
CA ASN A 10 -20.92 5.27 -1.09
C ASN A 10 -22.46 5.15 -0.98
N SER A 11 -23.13 4.33 -1.81
CA SER A 11 -24.54 4.00 -1.57
C SER A 11 -24.76 3.05 -0.38
N ASN A 12 -25.89 3.18 0.34
CA ASN A 12 -26.30 2.22 1.38
C ASN A 12 -26.30 0.76 0.88
N TYR A 13 -26.60 0.57 -0.40
CA TYR A 13 -26.57 -0.74 -1.06
C TYR A 13 -25.16 -1.33 -1.13
N PHE A 14 -24.15 -0.51 -1.48
CA PHE A 14 -22.75 -0.93 -1.45
C PHE A 14 -22.34 -1.42 -0.05
N HIS A 15 -22.65 -0.63 0.99
CA HIS A 15 -22.34 -0.99 2.38
C HIS A 15 -23.09 -2.25 2.85
N ALA A 16 -24.34 -2.46 2.41
CA ALA A 16 -25.09 -3.69 2.69
C ALA A 16 -24.48 -4.90 1.98
N ALA A 17 -24.11 -4.76 0.70
CA ALA A 17 -23.46 -5.83 -0.07
C ALA A 17 -22.09 -6.21 0.52
N MET A 18 -21.29 -5.23 0.96
CA MET A 18 -20.01 -5.48 1.62
C MET A 18 -20.18 -6.16 2.99
N ARG A 19 -21.19 -5.76 3.79
CA ARG A 19 -21.53 -6.44 5.05
C ARG A 19 -21.92 -7.90 4.82
N LYS A 20 -22.78 -8.17 3.83
CA LYS A 20 -23.15 -9.54 3.46
C LYS A 20 -21.92 -10.35 3.06
N ARG A 21 -21.08 -9.83 2.15
CA ARG A 21 -19.84 -10.54 1.74
C ARG A 21 -18.90 -10.82 2.91
N LYS A 22 -18.78 -9.89 3.87
CA LYS A 22 -17.97 -10.08 5.08
C LYS A 22 -18.54 -11.19 5.97
N LEU A 23 -19.86 -11.29 6.09
CA LEU A 23 -20.52 -12.34 6.85
C LEU A 23 -20.38 -13.70 6.17
N ASP A 24 -20.64 -13.75 4.86
CA ASP A 24 -20.55 -14.99 4.05
C ASP A 24 -19.12 -15.55 4.03
N ASN A 25 -18.10 -14.68 4.05
CA ASN A 25 -16.69 -15.07 4.07
C ASN A 25 -16.11 -15.21 5.50
N ARG A 26 -16.94 -15.10 6.55
CA ARG A 26 -16.46 -15.26 7.92
C ARG A 26 -16.14 -16.72 8.16
N ILE A 27 -14.88 -17.00 8.49
CA ILE A 27 -14.46 -18.32 8.94
C ILE A 27 -14.93 -18.49 10.39
N THR A 28 -15.81 -19.46 10.63
CA THR A 28 -16.38 -19.74 11.96
C THR A 28 -15.93 -21.08 12.53
N THR A 29 -15.37 -21.97 11.70
CA THR A 29 -14.96 -23.32 12.11
C THR A 29 -13.71 -23.75 11.37
N TYR A 30 -12.98 -24.72 11.95
CA TYR A 30 -11.93 -25.45 11.26
C TYR A 30 -11.94 -26.92 11.71
N SER A 31 -11.40 -27.81 10.86
CA SER A 31 -11.25 -29.23 11.19
C SER A 31 -9.82 -29.55 11.61
N LYS A 32 -9.70 -30.37 12.65
CA LYS A 32 -8.42 -30.90 13.15
C LYS A 32 -8.63 -32.32 13.64
N ASP A 33 -7.88 -33.28 13.09
CA ASP A 33 -7.85 -34.68 13.52
C ASP A 33 -9.27 -35.27 13.73
N ASP A 34 -10.12 -35.16 12.70
CA ASP A 34 -11.53 -35.57 12.66
C ASP A 34 -12.49 -34.85 13.62
N SER A 35 -12.02 -33.82 14.32
CA SER A 35 -12.85 -32.95 15.16
C SER A 35 -13.13 -31.61 14.48
N ILE A 36 -14.38 -31.13 14.56
CA ILE A 36 -14.78 -29.79 14.12
C ILE A 36 -14.73 -28.88 15.35
N ILE A 37 -13.97 -27.80 15.23
CA ILE A 37 -13.81 -26.79 16.28
C ILE A 37 -14.56 -25.53 15.82
N ASP A 38 -15.48 -25.06 16.66
CA ASP A 38 -16.35 -23.90 16.41
C ASP A 38 -16.23 -22.78 17.45
N ASP A 39 -15.34 -22.94 18.43
CA ASP A 39 -15.02 -21.88 19.38
C ASP A 39 -14.30 -20.72 18.68
N PHE A 40 -14.83 -19.50 18.85
CA PHE A 40 -14.33 -18.33 18.13
C PHE A 40 -12.89 -17.98 18.52
N GLU A 41 -12.54 -18.08 19.80
CA GLU A 41 -11.20 -17.75 20.28
C GLU A 41 -10.18 -18.77 19.76
N GLU A 42 -10.55 -20.05 19.78
CA GLU A 42 -9.72 -21.13 19.25
C GLU A 42 -9.54 -21.04 17.73
N VAL A 43 -10.59 -20.73 16.97
CA VAL A 43 -10.52 -20.49 15.52
C VAL A 43 -9.56 -19.34 15.22
N VAL A 44 -9.70 -18.20 15.90
CA VAL A 44 -8.80 -17.05 15.70
C VAL A 44 -7.36 -17.43 16.01
N LYS A 45 -7.12 -18.07 17.16
CA LYS A 45 -5.77 -18.49 17.58
C LYS A 45 -5.15 -19.46 16.59
N HIS A 46 -5.93 -20.41 16.07
CA HIS A 46 -5.47 -21.38 15.08
C HIS A 46 -5.01 -20.69 13.79
N PHE A 47 -5.85 -19.81 13.22
CA PHE A 47 -5.54 -19.12 11.97
C PHE A 47 -4.38 -18.14 12.11
N VAL A 48 -4.35 -17.35 13.19
CA VAL A 48 -3.23 -16.44 13.47
C VAL A 48 -1.94 -17.22 13.60
N GLY A 49 -1.90 -18.26 14.44
CA GLY A 49 -0.70 -19.07 14.64
C GLY A 49 -0.26 -19.83 13.39
N HIS A 50 -1.20 -20.27 12.54
CA HIS A 50 -0.89 -20.86 11.25
C HIS A 50 -0.17 -19.86 10.34
N PHE A 51 -0.73 -18.67 10.16
CA PHE A 51 -0.15 -17.66 9.27
C PHE A 51 1.13 -17.02 9.82
N GLU A 52 1.25 -16.86 11.13
CA GLU A 52 2.52 -16.44 11.76
C GLU A 52 3.65 -17.42 11.46
N LYS A 53 3.38 -18.73 11.49
CA LYS A 53 4.35 -19.76 11.11
C LYS A 53 4.60 -19.78 9.60
N PHE A 54 3.53 -19.70 8.80
CA PHE A 54 3.60 -19.76 7.34
C PHE A 54 4.35 -18.59 6.72
N MET A 55 4.09 -17.36 7.19
CA MET A 55 4.78 -16.15 6.74
C MET A 55 6.22 -16.08 7.24
N GLY A 56 6.62 -17.02 8.10
CA GLY A 56 7.89 -17.02 8.80
C GLY A 56 7.85 -16.15 10.04
N ASN A 57 8.60 -16.56 11.06
CA ASN A 57 8.91 -15.68 12.17
C ASN A 57 9.76 -14.50 11.65
N LYS A 58 9.79 -13.35 12.34
CA LYS A 58 10.71 -12.25 12.01
C LYS A 58 12.11 -12.84 11.81
N SER A 59 12.52 -13.00 10.56
CA SER A 59 13.75 -13.72 10.27
C SER A 59 14.88 -12.96 10.91
N SER A 60 15.77 -13.66 11.62
CA SER A 60 17.05 -13.07 12.03
C SER A 60 17.86 -12.56 10.82
N ALA A 61 17.44 -12.84 9.58
CA ALA A 61 17.96 -12.20 8.39
C ALA A 61 17.74 -10.67 8.35
N ILE A 62 16.79 -10.12 9.11
CA ILE A 62 16.69 -8.65 9.30
C ILE A 62 17.67 -8.17 10.38
N SER A 63 18.13 -9.05 11.28
CA SER A 63 18.96 -8.69 12.43
C SER A 63 20.36 -8.20 12.08
N SER A 64 20.83 -8.44 10.86
CA SER A 64 22.09 -7.88 10.40
C SER A 64 22.13 -7.91 8.88
N ILE A 65 21.54 -6.89 8.26
CA ILE A 65 21.93 -6.57 6.89
C ILE A 65 23.45 -6.33 6.93
N ASP A 66 24.21 -7.11 6.16
CA ASP A 66 25.66 -6.98 6.14
C ASP A 66 26.04 -5.60 5.59
N GLN A 67 26.59 -4.76 6.46
CA GLN A 67 26.97 -3.40 6.10
C GLN A 67 28.03 -3.38 5.01
N ASN A 68 28.84 -4.45 4.88
CA ASN A 68 29.82 -4.58 3.80
C ASN A 68 29.12 -4.75 2.44
N CYS A 69 28.03 -5.52 2.39
CA CYS A 69 27.20 -5.65 1.18
C CYS A 69 26.56 -4.31 0.79
N ILE A 70 26.12 -3.50 1.77
CA ILE A 70 25.59 -2.15 1.49
C ILE A 70 26.70 -1.24 0.96
N ALA A 71 27.89 -1.30 1.58
CA ALA A 71 29.03 -0.46 1.23
C ALA A 71 29.61 -0.75 -0.17
N GLN A 72 29.37 -1.95 -0.72
CA GLN A 72 29.70 -2.29 -2.11
C GLN A 72 28.81 -1.57 -3.13
N GLY A 73 27.64 -1.09 -2.73
CA GLY A 73 26.73 -0.32 -3.57
C GLY A 73 27.04 1.18 -3.57
N ASN A 74 26.44 1.91 -4.51
CA ASN A 74 26.56 3.36 -4.56
C ASN A 74 25.90 3.99 -3.32
N CYS A 75 26.73 4.52 -2.43
CA CYS A 75 26.30 5.26 -1.26
C CYS A 75 26.31 6.77 -1.53
N LEU A 76 25.44 7.51 -0.85
CA LEU A 76 25.37 8.96 -0.97
C LEU A 76 26.60 9.60 -0.31
N SER A 77 27.23 10.53 -1.02
CA SER A 77 28.21 11.47 -0.43
C SER A 77 27.56 12.33 0.66
N VAL A 78 28.36 12.85 1.59
CA VAL A 78 27.89 13.74 2.66
C VAL A 78 27.14 14.95 2.08
N GLU A 79 27.64 15.50 0.98
CA GLU A 79 27.03 16.64 0.29
C GLU A 79 25.69 16.28 -0.36
N GLN A 80 25.52 15.04 -0.84
CA GLN A 80 24.22 14.57 -1.33
C GLN A 80 23.22 14.39 -0.18
N GLN A 81 23.66 13.83 0.94
CA GLN A 81 22.81 13.65 2.12
C GLN A 81 22.29 14.98 2.64
N VAL A 82 23.18 15.98 2.81
CA VAL A 82 22.80 17.34 3.23
C VAL A 82 21.83 17.99 2.24
N ARG A 83 22.02 17.76 0.94
CA ARG A 83 21.09 18.28 -0.09
C ARG A 83 19.70 17.64 -0.05
N LEU A 84 19.57 16.40 0.41
CA LEU A 84 18.29 15.69 0.48
C LEU A 84 17.46 16.08 1.71
N ILE A 85 18.11 16.45 2.82
CA ILE A 85 17.43 16.84 4.06
C ILE A 85 17.06 18.34 4.11
N ARG A 86 17.48 19.13 3.13
CA ARG A 86 17.17 20.57 3.10
C ARG A 86 15.67 20.81 2.89
N PRO A 87 15.10 21.89 3.47
CA PRO A 87 13.73 22.29 3.17
C PRO A 87 13.50 22.47 1.67
N PHE A 88 12.35 22.00 1.18
CA PHE A 88 11.95 22.24 -0.21
C PHE A 88 11.29 23.62 -0.34
N THR A 89 11.53 24.29 -1.47
CA THR A 89 10.85 25.54 -1.81
C THR A 89 9.70 25.27 -2.78
N THR A 90 8.80 26.24 -2.93
CA THR A 90 7.69 26.21 -3.90
C THR A 90 8.20 26.00 -5.33
N GLU A 91 9.35 26.57 -5.67
CA GLU A 91 9.98 26.45 -6.99
C GLU A 91 10.46 25.02 -7.23
N ASN A 92 11.00 24.36 -6.20
CA ASN A 92 11.40 22.96 -6.30
C ASN A 92 10.20 22.05 -6.59
N VAL A 93 9.06 22.31 -5.94
CA VAL A 93 7.81 21.56 -6.17
C VAL A 93 7.28 21.79 -7.58
N LYS A 94 7.19 23.05 -8.02
CA LYS A 94 6.79 23.40 -9.39
C LYS A 94 7.69 22.70 -10.41
N LYS A 95 9.01 22.80 -10.26
CA LYS A 95 9.99 22.19 -11.17
C LYS A 95 9.86 20.67 -11.21
N ALA A 96 9.72 20.02 -10.06
CA ALA A 96 9.53 18.57 -9.98
C ALA A 96 8.24 18.14 -10.69
N MET A 97 7.14 18.85 -10.42
CA MET A 97 5.84 18.58 -11.03
C MET A 97 5.88 18.71 -12.55
N PHE A 98 6.55 19.73 -13.08
CA PHE A 98 6.69 19.93 -14.53
C PHE A 98 7.74 19.04 -15.20
N SER A 99 8.64 18.42 -14.42
CA SER A 99 9.65 17.48 -14.92
C SER A 99 9.10 16.07 -15.18
N ILE A 100 7.87 15.77 -14.74
CA ILE A 100 7.23 14.47 -14.95
C ILE A 100 6.93 14.30 -16.45
N PRO A 101 7.47 13.27 -17.12
CA PRO A 101 7.17 13.01 -18.52
C PRO A 101 5.68 12.71 -18.72
N SER A 102 5.07 13.25 -19.78
CA SER A 102 3.64 13.06 -20.10
C SER A 102 3.23 11.59 -20.18
N ALA A 103 4.12 10.71 -20.62
CA ALA A 103 3.89 9.26 -20.68
C ALA A 103 3.71 8.58 -19.31
N LYS A 104 4.11 9.24 -18.22
CA LYS A 104 3.94 8.74 -16.83
C LYS A 104 2.73 9.34 -16.13
N VAL A 105 1.95 10.18 -16.83
CA VAL A 105 0.81 10.90 -16.26
C VAL A 105 -0.48 10.25 -16.73
N LEU A 106 -1.40 9.98 -15.80
CA LEU A 106 -2.75 9.50 -16.13
C LEU A 106 -3.52 10.61 -16.86
N GLY A 107 -4.32 10.28 -17.89
CA GLY A 107 -4.90 11.27 -18.82
C GLY A 107 -5.58 12.49 -18.18
N TRP A 108 -6.34 12.29 -17.09
CA TRP A 108 -6.96 13.36 -16.30
C TRP A 108 -5.96 14.31 -15.61
N MET A 109 -4.80 13.81 -15.17
CA MET A 109 -3.72 14.61 -14.61
C MET A 109 -2.90 15.35 -15.69
N ALA A 110 -2.91 14.86 -16.94
CA ALA A 110 -2.21 15.51 -18.05
C ALA A 110 -2.88 16.84 -18.41
N LEU A 111 -4.21 16.86 -18.47
CA LEU A 111 -4.99 18.09 -18.70
C LEU A 111 -4.76 19.13 -17.59
N ALA A 112 -4.67 18.69 -16.33
CA ALA A 112 -4.39 19.57 -15.19
C ALA A 112 -2.96 20.14 -15.25
N LEU A 113 -1.97 19.33 -15.61
CA LEU A 113 -0.59 19.79 -15.81
C LEU A 113 -0.47 20.80 -16.95
N ASP A 114 -1.13 20.55 -18.08
CA ASP A 114 -1.10 21.47 -19.22
C ASP A 114 -1.86 22.77 -18.92
N SER A 115 -2.96 22.71 -18.18
CA SER A 115 -3.66 23.89 -17.67
C SER A 115 -2.78 24.70 -16.69
N LEU A 116 -2.05 24.04 -15.78
CA LEU A 116 -1.12 24.72 -14.86
C LEU A 116 0.08 25.35 -15.59
N LYS A 117 0.57 24.73 -16.68
CA LYS A 117 1.63 25.30 -17.53
C LYS A 117 1.14 26.50 -18.33
N THR A 118 -0.09 26.45 -18.86
CA THR A 118 -0.68 27.51 -19.69
C THR A 118 -1.19 28.69 -18.86
N CYS A 119 -1.66 28.48 -17.64
CA CYS A 119 -2.10 29.55 -16.73
C CYS A 119 -0.95 30.42 -16.18
N GLY A 120 0.30 30.18 -16.56
CA GLY A 120 1.40 31.11 -16.30
C GLY A 120 1.55 31.49 -14.83
N VAL A 121 1.47 30.51 -13.91
CA VAL A 121 1.74 30.74 -12.49
C VAL A 121 3.24 31.06 -12.33
N ARG A 122 3.59 32.34 -12.52
CA ARG A 122 4.83 32.93 -11.99
C ARG A 122 4.95 32.55 -10.52
#